data_AF-A0A8X7XHJ8-F1
#
_entry.id   AF-A0A8X7XHJ8-F1
#
_cell.length_a   1.000
_cell.length_b   1.000
_cell.length_c   1.000
_cell.angle_alpha   90.00
_cell.angle_beta   90.00
_cell.angle_gamma   90.00
#
_symmetry.space_group_name_H-M   'P 1'
#
loop_
_entity.id
_entity.type
_entity.pdbx_description
1 polymer ?
#
loop_
_entity_poly.entity_id
_entity_poly.type
_entity_poly.pdbx_seq_one_letter_code
_entity_poly.pdbx_strand_id
1 'polypeptide(L)'
;MAVIKALEKIKEEDFRKQYSCPPRLPVSKCLVEDIQCLHAPVYVAGRYNKYSRTLPQTPWVIDGERKMESSVEELISEHLLATFKADGFNFSSSGREDVDVRTLGNGRPFAVELQNPHRSSFTKEDIKRLQQTINNSSDKIRVRDLQIVTREAVSRMKEGEEEKTKSYSALIWTAKSIDKSDIEFINDIKVR
;
A
#
# COMPACT_ATOMS: atom_id res chain seq x y z
N MET A 1 -12.24 25.54 14.34
CA MET A 1 -13.07 24.84 15.37
C MET A 1 -12.88 25.36 16.79
N ALA A 2 -11.66 25.62 17.27
CA ALA A 2 -11.44 26.09 18.65
C ALA A 2 -12.14 27.43 18.97
N VAL A 3 -12.07 28.41 18.03
CA VAL A 3 -12.71 29.72 18.20
C VAL A 3 -14.23 29.60 18.37
N ILE A 4 -14.89 28.77 17.55
CA ILE A 4 -16.34 28.53 17.65
C ILE A 4 -16.69 27.98 19.04
N LYS A 5 -15.98 26.93 19.49
CA LYS A 5 -16.20 26.33 20.82
C LYS A 5 -15.97 27.31 21.98
N ALA A 6 -15.06 28.28 21.82
CA ALA A 6 -14.83 29.31 22.82
C ALA A 6 -15.96 30.34 22.85
N LEU A 7 -16.47 30.74 21.67
CA LEU A 7 -17.59 31.67 21.53
C LEU A 7 -18.92 31.06 22.02
N GLU A 8 -19.09 29.74 21.94
CA GLU A 8 -20.26 29.05 22.52
C GLU A 8 -20.26 29.04 24.06
N LYS A 9 -19.08 29.17 24.69
CA LYS A 9 -18.91 29.07 26.14
C LYS A 9 -18.74 30.41 26.85
N ILE A 10 -18.37 31.46 26.12
CA ILE A 10 -18.16 32.79 26.69
C ILE A 10 -19.50 33.41 27.09
N LYS A 11 -19.55 34.04 28.27
CA LYS A 11 -20.72 34.80 28.69
C LYS A 11 -20.83 36.07 27.84
N GLU A 12 -22.06 36.49 27.54
CA GLU A 12 -22.31 37.66 26.71
C GLU A 12 -21.67 38.94 27.25
N GLU A 13 -21.69 39.13 28.57
CA GLU A 13 -21.06 40.28 29.22
C GLU A 13 -19.56 40.34 28.98
N ASP A 14 -18.87 39.20 29.10
CA ASP A 14 -17.42 39.10 28.89
C ASP A 14 -17.08 39.28 27.41
N PHE A 15 -17.93 38.76 26.51
CA PHE A 15 -17.79 38.98 25.07
C PHE A 15 -17.91 40.46 24.70
N ARG A 16 -18.95 41.15 25.21
CA ARG A 16 -19.19 42.58 24.92
C ARG A 16 -18.15 43.51 25.55
N LYS A 17 -17.53 43.11 26.69
CA LYS A 17 -16.38 43.82 27.26
C LYS A 17 -15.16 43.74 26.36
N GLN A 18 -14.92 42.59 25.73
CA GLN A 18 -13.71 42.34 24.97
C GLN A 18 -13.81 42.72 23.49
N TYR A 19 -14.99 42.57 22.87
CA TYR A 19 -15.20 42.74 21.44
C TYR A 19 -16.31 43.74 21.14
N SER A 20 -16.10 44.58 20.11
CA SER A 20 -17.10 45.54 19.66
C SER A 20 -18.27 44.83 18.97
N CYS A 21 -19.50 45.17 19.37
CA CYS A 21 -20.73 44.73 18.73
C CYS A 21 -21.60 45.97 18.40
N PRO A 22 -21.78 46.35 17.12
CA PRO A 22 -21.34 45.64 15.91
C PRO A 22 -19.80 45.70 15.70
N PRO A 23 -19.23 44.75 14.92
CA PRO A 23 -17.81 44.77 14.60
C PRO A 23 -17.44 46.01 13.78
N ARG A 24 -16.23 46.55 14.01
CA ARG A 24 -15.71 47.69 13.25
C ARG A 24 -15.44 47.29 11.80
N LEU A 25 -15.58 48.25 10.88
CA LEU A 25 -15.22 48.04 9.48
C LEU A 25 -13.70 47.81 9.35
N PRO A 26 -13.27 46.71 8.71
CA PRO A 26 -11.85 46.46 8.48
C PRO A 26 -11.28 47.48 7.48
N VAL A 27 -10.01 47.85 7.68
CA VAL A 27 -9.32 48.87 6.87
C VAL A 27 -8.79 48.30 5.54
N SER A 28 -8.65 46.98 5.46
CA SER A 28 -8.16 46.26 4.28
C SER A 28 -8.97 45.00 4.05
N LYS A 29 -8.92 44.50 2.81
CA LYS A 29 -9.49 43.19 2.47
C LYS A 29 -8.57 42.08 2.97
N CYS A 30 -9.12 40.88 3.14
CA CYS A 30 -8.31 39.68 3.36
C CYS A 30 -7.39 39.45 2.16
N LEU A 31 -6.17 38.99 2.44
CA LEU A 31 -5.23 38.56 1.42
C LEU A 31 -5.35 37.04 1.27
N VAL A 32 -5.19 36.56 0.05
CA VAL A 32 -5.09 35.12 -0.20
C VAL A 32 -3.71 34.69 0.27
N GLU A 33 -3.67 33.84 1.29
CA GLU A 33 -2.43 33.31 1.84
C GLU A 33 -1.90 32.15 0.98
N ASP A 34 -2.78 31.24 0.55
CA ASP A 34 -2.41 30.08 -0.26
C ASP A 34 -3.58 29.61 -1.16
N ILE A 35 -3.27 29.07 -2.33
CA ILE A 35 -4.21 28.40 -3.24
C ILE A 35 -3.62 27.05 -3.62
N GLN A 36 -4.28 25.98 -3.16
CA GLN A 36 -3.86 24.61 -3.45
C GLN A 36 -4.84 23.91 -4.37
N CYS A 37 -4.31 23.11 -5.30
CA CYS A 37 -5.07 22.19 -6.14
C CYS A 37 -4.49 20.79 -5.96
N LEU A 38 -5.29 19.89 -5.41
CA LEU A 38 -4.88 18.52 -5.12
C LEU A 38 -5.81 17.53 -5.82
N HIS A 39 -5.28 16.35 -6.14
CA HIS A 39 -6.04 15.23 -6.66
C HIS A 39 -6.25 14.17 -5.57
N ALA A 40 -7.46 13.59 -5.52
CA ALA A 40 -7.75 12.48 -4.62
C ALA A 40 -6.85 11.26 -4.94
N PRO A 41 -6.49 10.43 -3.95
CA PRO A 41 -5.66 9.26 -4.20
C PRO A 41 -6.24 8.31 -5.23
N VAL A 42 -5.37 7.69 -6.03
CA VAL A 42 -5.73 6.62 -6.98
C VAL A 42 -5.13 5.32 -6.51
N TYR A 43 -5.87 4.22 -6.61
CA TYR A 43 -5.42 2.91 -6.13
C TYR A 43 -5.16 1.98 -7.31
N VAL A 44 -4.00 1.34 -7.33
CA VAL A 44 -3.65 0.31 -8.31
C VAL A 44 -3.46 -1.00 -7.57
N ALA A 45 -4.16 -2.06 -7.98
CA ALA A 45 -4.05 -3.37 -7.37
C ALA A 45 -3.62 -4.43 -8.39
N GLY A 46 -3.07 -5.53 -7.89
CA GLY A 46 -2.64 -6.66 -8.70
C GLY A 46 -2.20 -7.82 -7.83
N ARG A 47 -1.46 -8.76 -8.42
CA ARG A 47 -0.80 -9.85 -7.70
C ARG A 47 0.67 -9.92 -8.06
N TYR A 48 1.54 -10.14 -7.07
CA TYR A 48 2.96 -10.32 -7.30
C TYR A 48 3.41 -11.77 -7.04
N ASN A 49 4.30 -12.27 -7.88
CA ASN A 49 5.21 -13.35 -7.52
C ASN A 49 6.55 -12.76 -7.10
N LYS A 50 7.18 -13.48 -6.18
CA LYS A 50 8.53 -13.23 -5.71
C LYS A 50 9.35 -14.48 -5.95
N TYR A 51 10.39 -14.36 -6.77
CA TYR A 51 11.28 -15.48 -7.14
C TYR A 51 12.59 -15.45 -6.36
N SER A 52 13.00 -14.27 -5.89
CA SER A 52 14.20 -14.10 -5.05
C SER A 52 13.98 -14.59 -3.61
N ARG A 53 15.02 -15.17 -3.00
CA ARG A 53 15.11 -15.51 -1.56
C ARG A 53 15.98 -14.51 -0.77
N THR A 54 16.31 -13.38 -1.37
CA THR A 54 17.14 -12.32 -0.78
C THR A 54 16.50 -10.95 -0.96
N LEU A 55 15.17 -10.92 -1.06
CA LEU A 55 14.38 -9.71 -1.31
C LEU A 55 13.31 -9.56 -0.22
N PRO A 56 13.33 -8.50 0.61
CA PRO A 56 12.26 -8.23 1.55
C PRO A 56 11.00 -7.75 0.81
N GLN A 57 9.83 -7.89 1.46
CA GLN A 57 8.59 -7.38 0.88
C GLN A 57 8.54 -5.85 0.84
N THR A 58 8.99 -5.21 1.92
CA THR A 58 9.07 -3.75 2.08
C THR A 58 10.52 -3.35 2.38
N PRO A 59 10.94 -2.08 2.20
CA PRO A 59 12.31 -1.65 2.47
C PRO A 59 12.78 -2.08 3.86
N TRP A 60 13.91 -2.77 3.93
CA TRP A 60 14.46 -3.22 5.21
C TRP A 60 15.56 -2.26 5.66
N VAL A 61 15.17 -1.34 6.55
CA VAL A 61 16.04 -0.30 7.11
C VAL A 61 16.09 -0.47 8.63
N ILE A 62 17.29 -0.58 9.19
CA ILE A 62 17.54 -0.65 10.64
C ILE A 62 18.49 0.49 10.98
N ASP A 63 18.12 1.35 11.93
CA ASP A 63 18.91 2.51 12.36
C ASP A 63 19.36 3.43 11.21
N GLY A 64 18.50 3.59 10.20
CA GLY A 64 18.79 4.39 9.00
C GLY A 64 19.66 3.68 7.96
N GLU A 65 20.20 2.50 8.28
CA GLU A 65 20.97 1.69 7.35
C GLU A 65 20.10 0.69 6.61
N ARG A 66 20.19 0.74 5.28
CA ARG A 66 19.54 -0.20 4.39
C ARG A 66 20.24 -1.57 4.47
N LYS A 67 19.52 -2.60 4.91
CA LYS A 67 20.06 -3.97 5.05
C LYS A 67 19.98 -4.77 3.76
N MET A 68 19.09 -4.42 2.84
CA MET A 68 18.97 -5.05 1.52
C MET A 68 18.68 -4.02 0.43
N GLU A 69 19.28 -4.22 -0.74
CA GLU A 69 19.31 -3.26 -1.86
C GLU A 69 17.94 -2.78 -2.35
N SER A 70 16.89 -3.60 -2.25
CA SER A 70 15.55 -3.30 -2.79
C SER A 70 14.47 -4.07 -2.03
N SER A 71 13.22 -3.94 -2.45
CA SER A 71 12.06 -4.65 -1.92
C SER A 71 11.01 -4.93 -3.01
N VAL A 72 10.09 -5.85 -2.76
CA VAL A 72 8.94 -6.09 -3.65
C VAL A 72 8.14 -4.80 -3.86
N GLU A 73 7.93 -4.05 -2.79
CA GLU A 73 7.27 -2.74 -2.80
C GLU A 73 7.93 -1.78 -3.79
N GLU A 74 9.24 -1.56 -3.69
CA GLU A 74 9.94 -0.59 -4.54
C GLU A 74 9.95 -0.99 -6.01
N LEU A 75 10.22 -2.28 -6.29
CA LEU A 75 10.23 -2.80 -7.66
C LEU A 75 8.89 -2.59 -8.39
N ILE A 76 7.78 -2.53 -7.65
CA ILE A 76 6.45 -2.26 -8.17
C ILE A 76 6.15 -0.75 -8.18
N SER A 77 6.26 -0.12 -7.01
CA SER A 77 5.74 1.23 -6.75
C SER A 77 6.53 2.33 -7.46
N GLU A 78 7.83 2.18 -7.69
CA GLU A 78 8.63 3.19 -8.40
C GLU A 78 8.08 3.48 -9.80
N HIS A 79 7.71 2.42 -10.53
CA HIS A 79 7.13 2.53 -11.86
C HIS A 79 5.74 3.18 -11.84
N LEU A 80 4.94 2.87 -10.81
CA LEU A 80 3.62 3.47 -10.62
C LEU A 80 3.74 4.96 -10.29
N LEU A 81 4.61 5.31 -9.35
CA LEU A 81 4.84 6.69 -8.91
C LEU A 81 5.26 7.57 -10.10
N ALA A 82 6.23 7.11 -10.89
CA ALA A 82 6.69 7.82 -12.10
C ALA A 82 5.59 7.96 -13.16
N THR A 83 4.79 6.91 -13.37
CA THR A 83 3.75 6.89 -14.42
C THR A 83 2.55 7.78 -14.07
N PHE A 84 2.11 7.75 -12.82
CA PHE A 84 0.97 8.53 -12.31
C PHE A 84 1.37 9.94 -11.87
N LYS A 85 2.69 10.23 -11.80
CA LYS A 85 3.24 11.50 -11.32
C LYS A 85 2.66 11.86 -9.94
N ALA A 86 2.69 10.88 -9.05
CA ALA A 86 2.21 11.03 -7.68
C ALA A 86 3.33 11.56 -6.79
N ASP A 87 2.95 12.23 -5.70
CA ASP A 87 3.91 12.80 -4.74
C ASP A 87 4.41 11.75 -3.74
N GLY A 88 3.64 10.68 -3.56
CA GLY A 88 3.95 9.59 -2.65
C GLY A 88 3.08 8.37 -2.92
N PHE A 89 3.36 7.29 -2.20
CA PHE A 89 2.57 6.08 -2.27
C PHE A 89 2.47 5.36 -0.92
N ASN A 90 1.41 4.58 -0.73
CA ASN A 90 1.31 3.59 0.34
C ASN A 90 1.12 2.20 -0.28
N PHE A 91 2.01 1.27 0.06
CA PHE A 91 1.89 -0.13 -0.38
C PHE A 91 1.17 -0.97 0.67
N SER A 92 0.25 -1.82 0.23
CA SER A 92 -0.47 -2.76 1.08
C SER A 92 -0.56 -4.11 0.37
N SER A 93 -0.41 -5.21 1.10
CA SER A 93 -0.60 -6.56 0.59
C SER A 93 -1.52 -7.36 1.49
N SER A 94 -2.12 -8.42 0.94
CA SER A 94 -2.86 -9.41 1.74
C SER A 94 -1.87 -10.39 2.36
N GLY A 95 -1.32 -10.02 3.51
CA GLY A 95 -0.25 -10.72 4.24
C GLY A 95 1.17 -10.42 3.77
N ARG A 96 2.12 -11.11 4.41
CA ARG A 96 3.57 -10.96 4.20
C ARG A 96 4.25 -12.32 4.16
N GLU A 97 5.39 -12.38 3.48
CA GLU A 97 6.32 -13.51 3.53
C GLU A 97 7.70 -13.04 3.98
N ASP A 98 8.48 -13.95 4.53
CA ASP A 98 9.86 -13.70 4.92
C ASP A 98 10.75 -13.46 3.70
N VAL A 99 11.93 -12.87 3.96
CA VAL A 99 12.91 -12.50 2.93
C VAL A 99 13.31 -13.69 2.07
N ASP A 100 13.48 -14.86 2.67
CA ASP A 100 13.92 -16.10 2.02
C ASP A 100 12.79 -16.93 1.44
N VAL A 101 11.54 -16.51 1.59
CA VAL A 101 10.36 -17.20 1.06
C VAL A 101 10.01 -16.66 -0.33
N ARG A 102 9.72 -17.59 -1.25
CA ARG A 102 9.20 -17.30 -2.59
C ARG A 102 7.67 -17.34 -2.59
N THR A 103 7.06 -16.46 -3.37
CA THR A 103 5.61 -16.43 -3.59
C THR A 103 5.32 -16.85 -5.03
N LEU A 104 4.82 -18.07 -5.21
CA LEU A 104 4.63 -18.70 -6.52
C LEU A 104 3.14 -18.77 -6.93
N GLY A 105 2.83 -19.57 -7.95
CA GLY A 105 1.47 -19.72 -8.48
C GLY A 105 0.87 -18.39 -8.93
N ASN A 106 -0.38 -18.15 -8.55
CA ASN A 106 -1.08 -16.90 -8.89
C ASN A 106 -0.52 -15.67 -8.17
N GLY A 107 0.36 -15.83 -7.19
CA GLY A 107 0.97 -14.71 -6.46
C GLY A 107 0.09 -14.12 -5.36
N ARG A 108 0.68 -13.20 -4.59
CA ARG A 108 0.02 -12.53 -3.47
C ARG A 108 -0.67 -11.24 -3.94
N PRO A 109 -1.94 -10.99 -3.52
CA PRO A 109 -2.61 -9.71 -3.76
C PRO A 109 -1.87 -8.53 -3.12
N PHE A 110 -1.78 -7.43 -3.86
CA PHE A 110 -1.31 -6.14 -3.36
C PHE A 110 -2.12 -4.98 -3.94
N ALA A 111 -2.03 -3.83 -3.27
CA ALA A 111 -2.56 -2.55 -3.70
C ALA A 111 -1.56 -1.43 -3.37
N VAL A 112 -1.48 -0.43 -4.23
CA VAL A 112 -0.68 0.77 -4.07
C VAL A 112 -1.62 1.97 -4.15
N GLU A 113 -1.73 2.71 -3.06
CA GLU A 113 -2.37 4.02 -3.03
C GLU A 113 -1.37 5.07 -3.51
N LEU A 114 -1.70 5.82 -4.55
CA LEU A 114 -0.88 6.88 -5.11
C LEU A 114 -1.44 8.23 -4.64
N GLN A 115 -0.63 8.99 -3.92
CA GLN A 115 -1.00 10.25 -3.28
C GLN A 115 -0.84 11.41 -4.26
N ASN A 116 -1.86 12.26 -4.37
CA ASN A 116 -1.88 13.44 -5.23
C ASN A 116 -1.36 13.18 -6.66
N PRO A 117 -1.93 12.22 -7.42
CA PRO A 117 -1.45 11.91 -8.76
C PRO A 117 -1.76 13.04 -9.75
N HIS A 118 -0.73 13.53 -10.44
CA HIS A 118 -0.88 14.55 -11.49
C HIS A 118 -1.25 13.94 -12.86
N ARG A 119 -1.35 12.61 -12.94
CA ARG A 119 -1.94 11.86 -14.06
C ARG A 119 -2.75 10.69 -13.51
N SER A 120 -4.06 10.71 -13.74
CA SER A 120 -5.00 9.71 -13.17
C SER A 120 -5.85 8.98 -14.22
N SER A 121 -5.90 9.48 -15.46
CA SER A 121 -6.67 8.85 -16.55
C SER A 121 -5.80 7.89 -17.36
N PHE A 122 -6.14 6.60 -17.32
CA PHE A 122 -5.47 5.54 -18.05
C PHE A 122 -6.48 4.56 -18.64
N THR A 123 -6.19 4.06 -19.84
CA THR A 123 -6.94 2.96 -20.44
C THR A 123 -6.48 1.61 -19.87
N LYS A 124 -7.25 0.55 -20.09
CA LYS A 124 -6.84 -0.82 -19.74
C LYS A 124 -5.52 -1.22 -20.42
N GLU A 125 -5.29 -0.77 -21.65
CA GLU A 125 -4.06 -1.08 -22.39
C GLU A 125 -2.84 -0.33 -21.82
N ASP A 126 -3.02 0.89 -21.32
CA ASP A 126 -1.96 1.62 -20.60
C ASP A 126 -1.50 0.85 -19.36
N ILE A 127 -2.46 0.36 -18.55
CA ILE A 127 -2.15 -0.40 -17.33
C ILE A 127 -1.48 -1.74 -17.67
N LYS A 128 -1.91 -2.41 -18.75
CA LYS A 128 -1.28 -3.64 -19.23
C LYS A 128 0.18 -3.40 -19.66
N ARG A 129 0.45 -2.30 -20.38
CA ARG A 129 1.83 -1.89 -20.71
C ARG A 129 2.66 -1.57 -19.47
N LEU A 130 2.06 -0.92 -18.47
CA LEU A 130 2.73 -0.65 -17.19
C LEU A 130 3.09 -1.94 -16.46
N GLN A 131 2.18 -2.92 -16.44
CA GLN A 131 2.47 -4.26 -15.91
C GLN A 131 3.65 -4.93 -16.65
N GLN A 132 3.69 -4.85 -17.98
CA GLN A 132 4.81 -5.38 -18.77
C GLN A 132 6.13 -4.65 -18.45
N THR A 133 6.07 -3.34 -18.23
CA THR A 133 7.24 -2.53 -17.85
C THR A 133 7.81 -3.01 -16.50
N ILE A 134 6.95 -3.19 -15.50
CA ILE A 134 7.35 -3.75 -14.18
C ILE A 134 7.90 -5.17 -14.33
N ASN A 135 7.29 -6.00 -15.20
CA ASN A 135 7.77 -7.36 -15.43
C ASN A 135 9.11 -7.43 -16.16
N ASN A 136 9.46 -6.41 -16.95
CA ASN A 136 10.70 -6.37 -17.69
C ASN A 136 11.84 -5.67 -16.92
N SER A 137 11.53 -4.97 -15.83
CA SER A 137 12.53 -4.20 -15.07
C SER A 137 13.33 -5.03 -14.05
N SER A 138 12.82 -6.20 -13.65
CA SER A 138 13.47 -7.08 -12.68
C SER A 138 13.12 -8.53 -12.97
N ASP A 139 14.02 -9.48 -12.68
CA ASP A 139 13.76 -10.92 -12.65
C ASP A 139 13.32 -11.41 -11.26
N LYS A 140 13.48 -10.58 -10.23
CA LYS A 140 13.18 -10.93 -8.83
C LYS A 140 11.68 -11.06 -8.56
N ILE A 141 10.85 -10.35 -9.32
CA ILE A 141 9.39 -10.33 -9.20
C ILE A 141 8.68 -10.35 -10.56
N ARG A 142 7.41 -10.77 -10.55
CA ARG A 142 6.47 -10.57 -11.66
C ARG A 142 5.13 -10.12 -11.09
N VAL A 143 4.47 -9.22 -11.79
CA VAL A 143 3.13 -8.72 -11.50
C VAL A 143 2.14 -9.20 -12.54
N ARG A 144 0.94 -9.53 -12.09
CA ARG A 144 -0.23 -9.85 -12.92
C ARG A 144 -1.48 -9.14 -12.41
N ASP A 145 -2.52 -9.16 -13.22
CA ASP A 145 -3.86 -8.62 -12.92
C ASP A 145 -3.84 -7.14 -12.49
N LEU A 146 -2.86 -6.36 -12.98
CA LEU A 146 -2.70 -4.96 -12.63
C LEU A 146 -3.90 -4.15 -13.13
N GLN A 147 -4.53 -3.40 -12.24
CA GLN A 147 -5.74 -2.62 -12.55
C GLN A 147 -5.91 -1.45 -11.58
N ILE A 148 -6.54 -0.37 -12.06
CA ILE A 148 -7.00 0.71 -11.19
C ILE A 148 -8.25 0.22 -10.45
N VAL A 149 -8.28 0.38 -9.13
CA VAL A 149 -9.37 -0.04 -8.26
C VAL A 149 -9.86 1.11 -7.39
N THR A 150 -11.00 0.90 -6.74
CA THR A 150 -11.52 1.83 -5.73
C THR A 150 -10.94 1.50 -4.35
N ARG A 151 -11.06 2.44 -3.41
CA ARG A 151 -10.62 2.27 -2.02
C ARG A 151 -11.31 1.07 -1.34
N GLU A 152 -12.58 0.84 -1.66
CA GLU A 152 -13.38 -0.26 -1.10
C GLU A 152 -12.84 -1.62 -1.54
N ALA A 153 -12.36 -1.72 -2.78
CA ALA A 153 -11.74 -2.95 -3.29
C ALA A 153 -10.45 -3.29 -2.54
N VAL A 154 -9.68 -2.28 -2.11
CA VAL A 154 -8.49 -2.46 -1.26
C VAL A 154 -8.88 -2.97 0.14
N SER A 155 -10.00 -2.50 0.70
CA SER A 155 -10.50 -3.01 1.99
C SER A 155 -10.84 -4.50 1.93
N ARG A 156 -11.55 -4.94 0.88
CA ARG A 156 -11.88 -6.37 0.67
C ARG A 156 -10.64 -7.27 0.50
N MET A 157 -9.53 -6.71 0.01
CA MET A 157 -8.27 -7.45 -0.07
C MET A 157 -7.70 -7.77 1.32
N LYS A 158 -7.89 -6.86 2.29
CA LYS A 158 -7.44 -7.06 3.68
C LYS A 158 -8.29 -8.11 4.39
N GLU A 159 -9.60 -8.11 4.21
CA GLU A 159 -10.49 -9.17 4.74
C GLU A 159 -10.06 -10.57 4.27
N GLY A 160 -9.67 -10.68 2.99
CA GLY A 160 -9.15 -11.92 2.44
C GLY A 160 -7.83 -12.42 3.05
N GLU A 161 -7.09 -11.60 3.81
CA GLU A 161 -5.88 -12.03 4.52
C GLU A 161 -6.20 -12.96 5.68
N GLU A 162 -7.27 -12.66 6.42
CA GLU A 162 -7.69 -13.33 7.64
C GLU A 162 -8.46 -14.62 7.34
N GLU A 163 -9.31 -14.59 6.31
CA GLU A 163 -10.23 -15.71 6.03
C GLU A 163 -9.66 -16.75 5.05
N LYS A 164 -8.73 -16.37 4.17
CA LYS A 164 -8.30 -17.27 3.08
C LYS A 164 -7.15 -18.17 3.48
N THR A 165 -7.30 -19.44 3.07
CA THR A 165 -6.27 -20.45 3.19
C THR A 165 -5.08 -20.14 2.29
N LYS A 166 -3.90 -20.59 2.71
CA LYS A 166 -2.62 -20.38 2.05
C LYS A 166 -1.97 -21.74 1.83
N SER A 167 -1.44 -21.97 0.64
CA SER A 167 -0.79 -23.23 0.27
C SER A 167 0.73 -23.04 0.24
N TYR A 168 1.44 -23.96 0.89
CA TYR A 168 2.90 -23.91 1.01
C TYR A 168 3.54 -25.19 0.49
N SER A 169 4.79 -25.08 0.06
CA SER A 169 5.65 -26.24 -0.23
C SER A 169 6.99 -26.00 0.44
N ALA A 170 7.41 -26.95 1.27
CA ALA A 170 8.65 -26.88 2.02
C ALA A 170 9.60 -28.00 1.59
N LEU A 171 10.89 -27.67 1.46
CA LEU A 171 11.94 -28.68 1.39
C LEU A 171 12.34 -29.04 2.82
N ILE A 172 12.03 -30.27 3.23
CA ILE A 172 12.27 -30.74 4.59
C ILE A 172 13.54 -31.59 4.61
N TRP A 173 14.46 -31.24 5.50
CA TRP A 173 15.66 -32.04 5.76
C TRP A 173 15.44 -32.89 7.00
N THR A 174 15.87 -34.15 6.93
CA THR A 174 15.87 -35.09 8.06
C THR A 174 17.30 -35.50 8.39
N ALA A 175 17.65 -35.53 9.67
CA ALA A 175 18.97 -35.99 10.11
C ALA A 175 19.19 -37.48 9.84
N LYS A 176 18.10 -38.25 9.85
CA LYS A 176 18.10 -39.68 9.53
C LYS A 176 17.67 -39.88 8.08
N SER A 177 18.20 -40.92 7.46
CA SER A 177 17.67 -41.42 6.19
C SER A 177 16.22 -41.85 6.41
N ILE A 178 15.35 -41.51 5.46
CA ILE A 178 13.96 -41.89 5.43
C ILE A 178 13.64 -42.58 4.12
N ASP A 179 12.75 -43.54 4.17
CA ASP A 179 12.15 -44.16 3.01
C ASP A 179 10.76 -43.56 2.74
N LYS A 180 10.18 -43.86 1.58
CA LYS A 180 8.87 -43.32 1.20
C LYS A 180 7.77 -43.70 2.21
N SER A 181 7.83 -44.90 2.77
CA SER A 181 6.88 -45.39 3.78
C SER A 181 6.88 -44.56 5.07
N ASP A 182 8.00 -43.91 5.40
CA ASP A 182 8.12 -43.13 6.64
C ASP A 182 7.30 -41.84 6.62
N ILE A 183 6.91 -41.36 5.44
CA ILE A 183 6.19 -40.10 5.26
C ILE A 183 4.80 -40.27 4.66
N GLU A 184 4.42 -41.49 4.26
CA GLU A 184 3.11 -41.74 3.64
C GLU A 184 1.94 -41.37 4.55
N PHE A 185 2.10 -41.56 5.86
CA PHE A 185 1.08 -41.22 6.86
C PHE A 185 0.70 -39.72 6.87
N ILE A 186 1.59 -38.83 6.40
CA ILE A 186 1.33 -37.38 6.35
C ILE A 186 0.14 -37.08 5.44
N ASN A 187 -0.07 -37.88 4.40
CA ASN A 187 -1.18 -37.70 3.46
C ASN A 187 -2.56 -37.96 4.09
N ASP A 188 -2.60 -38.75 5.17
CA ASP A 188 -3.84 -39.12 5.87
C ASP A 188 -4.15 -38.20 7.06
N ILE A 189 -3.25 -37.25 7.37
CA ILE A 189 -3.48 -36.27 8.43
C ILE A 189 -4.62 -35.34 7.97
N LYS A 190 -5.77 -35.44 8.63
CA LYS A 190 -6.90 -34.54 8.38
C LYS A 190 -6.55 -33.11 8.78
N VAL A 191 -6.61 -32.22 7.80
CA VAL A 191 -6.57 -30.77 8.03
C VAL A 191 -7.90 -30.38 8.69
N ARG A 192 -7.84 -29.79 9.89
CA ARG A 192 -9.01 -29.26 10.60
C ARG A 192 -9.50 -27.96 9.97
#